data_AF-A0AAV0RS78-F1
#
_entry.id   AF-A0AAV0RS78-F1
#
_cell.length_a   1.000
_cell.length_b   1.000
_cell.length_c   1.000
_cell.angle_alpha   90.00
_cell.angle_beta   90.00
_cell.angle_gamma   90.00
#
_symmetry.space_group_name_H-M   'P 1'
#
loop_
_entity.id
_entity.type
_entity.pdbx_description
1 polymer ?
#
loop_
_entity_poly.entity_id
_entity_poly.type
_entity_poly.pdbx_seq_one_letter_code
_entity_poly.pdbx_strand_id
1 'polypeptide(L)'
;MKCNKALVLLSPDFGTAWNSRKLIVSKKTQASMFTDELRLSALVLSYSPKSEQAWSHRRWVIKNMAKNRTTLQEILREESDLVEKIA
;
A
#
# COMPACT_ATOMS: atom_id res chain seq x y z
N MET A 1 3.13 -2.13 -17.34
CA MET A 1 4.12 -3.04 -16.70
C MET A 1 3.44 -3.89 -15.63
N LYS A 2 3.16 -5.17 -15.93
CA LYS A 2 2.59 -6.13 -14.95
C LYS A 2 3.64 -6.61 -13.93
N CYS A 3 4.93 -6.46 -14.22
CA CYS A 3 6.04 -7.06 -13.47
C CYS A 3 6.26 -6.44 -12.08
N ASN A 4 5.88 -5.18 -11.85
CA ASN A 4 6.18 -4.50 -10.59
C ASN A 4 5.39 -5.06 -9.39
N LYS A 5 4.20 -5.67 -9.61
CA LYS A 5 3.47 -6.36 -8.54
C LYS A 5 4.21 -7.63 -8.10
N ALA A 6 4.59 -8.47 -9.06
CA ALA A 6 5.35 -9.68 -8.79
C ALA A 6 6.69 -9.36 -8.10
N LEU A 7 7.35 -8.28 -8.51
CA LEU A 7 8.64 -7.90 -7.96
C LEU A 7 8.59 -7.48 -6.48
N VAL A 8 7.58 -6.71 -6.06
CA VAL A 8 7.42 -6.38 -4.63
C VAL A 8 6.96 -7.57 -3.79
N LEU A 9 6.27 -8.54 -4.40
CA LEU A 9 5.90 -9.79 -3.74
C LEU A 9 7.11 -10.70 -3.53
N LEU A 10 8.01 -10.78 -4.51
CA LEU A 10 9.24 -11.59 -4.38
C LEU A 10 10.32 -10.87 -3.57
N SER A 11 10.33 -9.54 -3.57
CA SER A 11 11.34 -8.72 -2.92
C SER A 11 10.71 -7.48 -2.26
N PRO A 12 10.13 -7.65 -1.05
CA PRO A 12 9.43 -6.59 -0.31
C PRO A 12 10.23 -5.31 -0.12
N ASP A 13 11.54 -5.41 0.07
CA ASP A 13 12.38 -4.26 0.36
C ASP A 13 13.01 -3.62 -0.88
N PHE A 14 12.56 -4.01 -2.07
CA PHE A 14 13.01 -3.41 -3.32
C PHE A 14 12.32 -2.05 -3.58
N GLY A 15 12.86 -1.00 -2.95
CA GLY A 15 12.30 0.36 -2.96
C GLY A 15 12.04 0.94 -4.36
N THR A 16 12.87 0.63 -5.36
CA THR A 16 12.67 1.09 -6.75
C THR A 16 11.38 0.56 -7.36
N ALA A 17 10.98 -0.68 -7.04
CA ALA A 17 9.71 -1.21 -7.50
C ALA A 17 8.54 -0.46 -6.86
N TRP A 18 8.56 -0.24 -5.54
CA TRP A 18 7.55 0.57 -4.85
C TRP A 18 7.44 1.99 -5.41
N ASN A 19 8.56 2.67 -5.65
CA ASN A 19 8.56 4.01 -6.24
C ASN A 19 7.96 4.02 -7.65
N SER A 20 8.28 3.01 -8.46
CA SER A 20 7.66 2.84 -9.77
C SER A 20 6.14 2.65 -9.67
N ARG A 21 5.66 1.94 -8.63
CA ARG A 21 4.22 1.78 -8.36
C ARG A 21 3.58 3.12 -8.00
N LYS A 22 4.18 3.88 -7.08
CA LYS A 22 3.72 5.23 -6.71
C LYS A 22 3.56 6.12 -7.95
N LEU A 23 4.53 6.10 -8.87
CA LEU A 23 4.45 6.86 -10.13
C LEU A 23 3.26 6.45 -11.00
N ILE A 24 2.99 5.15 -11.13
CA ILE A 24 1.84 4.64 -11.92
C ILE A 24 0.52 5.05 -11.28
N VAL A 25 0.41 4.92 -9.95
CA VAL A 25 -0.81 5.25 -9.19
C VAL A 25 -1.06 6.76 -9.22
N SER A 26 -0.03 7.59 -9.05
CA SER A 26 -0.17 9.06 -9.13
C SER A 26 -0.68 9.56 -10.48
N LYS A 27 -0.38 8.85 -11.57
CA LYS A 27 -0.85 9.19 -12.92
C LYS A 27 -2.31 8.78 -13.16
N LYS A 28 -2.89 7.93 -12.31
CA LYS A 28 -4.22 7.36 -12.49
C LYS A 28 -5.11 7.78 -11.33
N THR A 29 -6.02 8.71 -11.57
CA THR A 29 -6.91 9.30 -10.55
C THR A 29 -8.08 8.39 -10.15
N GLN A 30 -7.92 7.06 -10.22
CA GLN A 30 -9.00 6.12 -9.92
C GLN A 30 -8.93 5.67 -8.46
N ALA A 31 -10.00 5.92 -7.69
CA ALA A 31 -10.08 5.57 -6.28
C ALA A 31 -9.81 4.08 -6.00
N SER A 32 -10.31 3.19 -6.87
CA SER A 32 -10.11 1.73 -6.75
C SER A 32 -8.64 1.31 -6.76
N MET A 33 -7.76 2.07 -7.42
CA MET A 33 -6.33 1.74 -7.45
C MET A 33 -5.68 1.90 -6.07
N PHE A 34 -6.11 2.87 -5.26
CA PHE A 34 -5.55 3.03 -3.92
C PHE A 34 -5.95 1.85 -3.02
N THR A 35 -7.18 1.37 -3.11
CA THR A 35 -7.63 0.16 -2.41
C THR A 35 -6.82 -1.08 -2.83
N ASP A 36 -6.52 -1.22 -4.12
CA ASP A 36 -5.65 -2.30 -4.61
C ASP A 36 -4.21 -2.21 -4.07
N GLU A 37 -3.65 -1.01 -3.91
CA GLU A 37 -2.34 -0.83 -3.29
C GLU A 37 -2.34 -1.13 -1.78
N LEU A 38 -3.42 -0.81 -1.07
CA LEU A 38 -3.59 -1.23 0.33
C LEU A 38 -3.65 -2.75 0.43
N ARG A 39 -4.39 -3.43 -0.45
CA ARG A 39 -4.42 -4.91 -0.46
C ARG A 39 -3.06 -5.52 -0.75
N LEU A 40 -2.32 -4.95 -1.71
CA LEU A 40 -0.98 -5.42 -2.06
C LEU A 40 0.00 -5.23 -0.89
N SER A 41 0.02 -4.06 -0.25
CA SER A 41 0.90 -3.83 0.90
C SER A 41 0.52 -4.70 2.10
N ALA A 42 -0.77 -4.93 2.36
CA ALA A 42 -1.22 -5.86 3.40
C ALA A 42 -0.74 -7.29 3.13
N LEU A 43 -0.82 -7.75 1.87
CA LEU A 43 -0.31 -9.06 1.47
C LEU A 43 1.21 -9.15 1.65
N VAL A 44 1.97 -8.11 1.31
CA VAL A 44 3.42 -8.09 1.57
C VAL A 44 3.73 -8.16 3.07
N LEU A 45 2.99 -7.39 3.87
CA LEU A 45 3.19 -7.34 5.31
C LEU A 45 2.77 -8.63 6.04
N SER A 46 1.87 -9.43 5.47
CA SER A 46 1.46 -10.70 6.09
C SER A 46 2.58 -11.75 6.14
N TYR A 47 3.61 -11.66 5.30
CA TYR A 47 4.79 -12.53 5.36
C TYR A 47 6.11 -11.77 5.57
N SER A 48 6.15 -10.46 5.35
CA SER A 48 7.28 -9.59 5.67
C SER A 48 6.84 -8.41 6.54
N PRO A 49 6.49 -8.68 7.81
CA PRO A 49 5.88 -7.68 8.70
C PRO A 49 6.81 -6.50 9.04
N LYS A 50 8.13 -6.73 8.92
CA LYS A 50 9.19 -5.73 9.16
C LYS A 50 9.58 -4.92 7.93
N SER A 51 8.94 -5.15 6.77
CA SER A 51 9.29 -4.41 5.55
C SER A 51 8.95 -2.93 5.68
N GLU A 52 9.98 -2.10 5.84
CA GLU A 52 9.82 -0.64 5.92
C GLU A 52 9.23 -0.08 4.63
N GLN A 53 9.59 -0.65 3.48
CA GLN A 53 9.10 -0.20 2.17
C GLN A 53 7.60 -0.42 2.01
N ALA A 54 7.09 -1.57 2.47
CA ALA A 54 5.67 -1.86 2.45
C ALA A 54 4.88 -0.90 3.35
N TRP A 55 5.34 -0.65 4.58
CA TRP A 55 4.74 0.33 5.49
C TRP A 55 4.81 1.77 4.95
N SER A 56 5.94 2.16 4.36
CA SER A 56 6.14 3.47 3.74
C SER A 56 5.20 3.68 2.55
N HIS A 57 5.04 2.67 1.69
CA HIS A 57 4.08 2.70 0.59
C HIS A 57 2.64 2.81 1.10
N ARG A 58 2.29 2.03 2.13
CA ARG A 58 0.95 2.06 2.73
C ARG A 58 0.59 3.45 3.28
N ARG A 59 1.49 4.08 4.05
CA ARG A 59 1.31 5.46 4.53
C ARG A 59 1.12 6.46 3.37
N TRP A 60 1.90 6.29 2.30
CA TRP A 60 1.77 7.14 1.11
C TRP A 60 0.38 6.99 0.45
N VAL A 61 -0.15 5.77 0.34
CA VAL A 61 -1.49 5.50 -0.22
C VAL A 61 -2.57 6.16 0.63
N ILE A 62 -2.54 5.96 1.95
CA ILE A 62 -3.51 6.53 2.90
C ILE A 62 -3.51 8.05 2.81
N LYS A 63 -2.33 8.68 2.79
CA LYS A 63 -2.21 10.15 2.66
C LYS A 63 -2.84 10.68 1.36
N ASN A 64 -2.77 9.92 0.28
CA ASN A 64 -3.38 10.31 -0.99
C ASN A 64 -4.91 10.10 -1.00
N MET A 65 -5.41 9.05 -0.34
CA MET A 65 -6.85 8.81 -0.16
C MET A 65 -7.50 9.84 0.78
N ALA A 66 -6.80 10.22 1.85
CA ALA A 66 -7.27 11.15 2.88
C ALA A 66 -7.57 12.57 2.37
N LYS A 67 -7.21 12.90 1.11
CA LYS A 67 -7.70 14.11 0.45
C LYS A 67 -9.24 14.14 0.34
N ASN A 68 -9.90 12.98 0.44
CA ASN A 68 -11.35 12.84 0.52
C ASN A 68 -11.76 12.44 1.96
N ARG A 69 -12.36 13.38 2.72
CA ARG A 69 -12.63 13.24 4.18
C ARG A 69 -13.50 12.05 4.58
N THR A 70 -14.44 11.63 3.73
CA THR A 70 -15.40 10.56 4.06
C THR A 70 -14.76 9.17 4.16
N THR A 71 -13.66 8.92 3.46
CA THR A 71 -13.01 7.60 3.42
C THR A 71 -12.03 7.39 4.58
N LEU A 72 -11.69 8.43 5.35
CA LEU A 72 -10.62 8.37 6.34
C LEU A 72 -10.96 7.48 7.55
N GLN A 73 -12.20 7.51 8.03
CA GLN A 73 -12.62 6.75 9.22
C GLN A 73 -12.60 5.24 8.95
N GLU A 74 -13.09 4.80 7.80
CA GLU A 74 -13.04 3.40 7.37
C GLU A 74 -11.61 2.91 7.23
N ILE A 75 -10.74 3.71 6.57
CA ILE A 75 -9.31 3.38 6.44
C ILE A 75 -8.66 3.22 7.81
N LEU A 76 -8.88 4.16 8.74
CA LEU A 76 -8.28 4.08 10.08
C LEU A 76 -8.68 2.81 10.83
N ARG A 77 -9.94 2.39 10.70
CA ARG A 77 -10.40 1.12 11.29
C ARG A 77 -9.69 -0.08 10.67
N GLU A 78 -9.62 -0.15 9.35
CA GLU A 78 -8.89 -1.23 8.66
C GLU A 78 -7.39 -1.27 9.00
N GLU A 79 -6.76 -0.11 9.19
CA GLU A 79 -5.36 -0.03 9.60
C GLU A 79 -5.15 -0.54 11.03
N SER A 80 -6.04 -0.20 11.96
CA SER A 80 -5.98 -0.71 13.33
C SER A 80 -6.07 -2.24 13.34
N ASP A 81 -7.08 -2.79 12.64
CA ASP A 81 -7.27 -4.23 12.50
C ASP A 81 -6.06 -4.92 11.85
N LEU A 82 -5.38 -4.25 10.91
CA LEU A 82 -4.19 -4.81 10.26
C LEU A 82 -3.01 -4.88 11.22
N VAL A 83 -2.75 -3.81 11.98
CA VAL A 83 -1.64 -3.77 12.95
C VAL A 83 -1.83 -4.85 14.01
N GLU A 84 -3.05 -5.01 14.53
CA GLU A 84 -3.38 -6.07 15.50
C GLU A 84 -3.17 -7.49 14.96
N LYS A 85 -3.35 -7.72 13.65
CA LYS A 85 -3.15 -9.03 13.03
C LYS A 85 -1.69 -9.37 12.74
N ILE A 86 -0.84 -8.35 12.63
CA ILE A 86 0.57 -8.50 12.23
C ILE A 86 1.50 -8.48 13.45
N ALA A 87 1.10 -7.79 14.52
CA ALA A 87 1.78 -7.78 15.82
C ALA A 87 1.68 -9.14 16.52
#